data_AF-C1FM69-F1
#
_entry.id   AF-C1FM69-F1
#
_cell.length_a   1.000
_cell.length_b   1.000
_cell.length_c   1.000
_cell.angle_alpha   90.00
_cell.angle_beta   90.00
_cell.angle_gamma   90.00
#
_symmetry.space_group_name_H-M   'P 1'
#
loop_
_entity.id
_entity.type
_entity.pdbx_description
1 polymer ?
#
loop_
_entity_poly.entity_id
_entity_poly.type
_entity_poly.pdbx_seq_one_letter_code
_entity_poly.pdbx_strand_id
1 'polypeptide(L)'
;MNYLNYISKKVTKDFGTRHNYNEKTNFLEFIDKELKFLGYETEIVQGKNVKQCRNLCTVESNADIIFTAHYDTPGTMPKFLGFIFKLFGHTRQIIGSIIYIIIILLLIRFIRNILNVSISYMIVLILIVFPMLIKNKKNYNDNSSGIITKILINPYISTLYKLNNL
;
A
#
# COMPACT_ATOMS: atom_id res chain seq x y z
N MET A 1 3.04 -3.64 29.24
CA MET A 1 3.46 -3.42 27.84
C MET A 1 2.81 -2.11 27.38
N ASN A 2 3.58 -1.10 26.93
CA ASN A 2 3.01 0.17 26.43
C ASN A 2 2.10 -0.09 25.22
N TYR A 3 0.94 0.57 25.10
CA TYR A 3 0.01 0.47 23.97
C TYR A 3 0.72 0.66 22.63
N LEU A 4 1.67 1.60 22.57
CA LEU A 4 2.55 1.80 21.41
C LEU A 4 3.27 0.52 20.97
N ASN A 5 3.88 -0.18 21.93
CA ASN A 5 4.63 -1.41 21.65
C ASN A 5 3.70 -2.55 21.26
N TYR A 6 2.49 -2.59 21.82
CA TYR A 6 1.45 -3.54 21.45
C TYR A 6 1.01 -3.33 19.99
N ILE A 7 0.54 -2.13 19.64
CA ILE A 7 0.05 -1.81 18.29
C ILE A 7 1.17 -1.97 17.25
N SER A 8 2.37 -1.47 17.54
CA SER A 8 3.51 -1.60 16.64
C SER A 8 3.82 -3.07 16.32
N LYS A 9 3.89 -3.93 17.35
CA LYS A 9 4.12 -5.37 17.15
C LYS A 9 2.96 -6.03 16.41
N LYS A 10 1.71 -5.68 16.75
CA LYS A 10 0.52 -6.26 16.14
C LYS A 10 0.46 -5.94 14.64
N VAL A 11 0.61 -4.67 14.28
CA VAL A 11 0.58 -4.21 12.88
C VAL A 11 1.74 -4.80 12.07
N THR A 12 2.96 -4.80 12.61
CA THR A 12 4.14 -5.28 11.86
C THR A 12 4.19 -6.80 11.72
N LYS A 13 3.84 -7.55 12.77
CA LYS A 13 3.95 -9.01 12.79
C LYS A 13 2.74 -9.71 12.18
N ASP A 14 1.54 -9.30 12.57
CA ASP A 14 0.30 -10.01 12.20
C ASP A 14 -0.29 -9.44 10.90
N PHE A 15 -0.02 -8.16 10.62
CA PHE A 15 -0.54 -7.45 9.46
C PHE A 15 0.55 -6.87 8.55
N GLY A 16 1.78 -7.38 8.62
CA GLY A 16 2.91 -6.88 7.82
C GLY A 16 2.74 -7.07 6.30
N THR A 17 1.73 -7.82 5.86
CA THR A 17 1.35 -7.97 4.45
C THR A 17 -0.16 -7.80 4.30
N ARG A 18 -0.57 -6.84 3.47
CA ARG A 18 -1.96 -6.42 3.23
C ARG A 18 -2.20 -6.32 1.72
N HIS A 19 -1.96 -7.43 1.01
CA HIS A 19 -1.89 -7.46 -0.44
C HIS A 19 -3.22 -7.90 -1.07
N ASN A 20 -3.81 -8.97 -0.57
CA ASN A 20 -5.07 -9.49 -1.11
C ASN A 20 -6.30 -8.95 -0.34
N TYR A 21 -7.50 -9.22 -0.87
CA TYR A 21 -8.75 -8.72 -0.30
C TYR A 21 -8.96 -9.15 1.15
N ASN A 22 -8.71 -10.42 1.48
CA ASN A 22 -8.93 -10.96 2.83
C ASN A 22 -7.96 -10.35 3.85
N GLU A 23 -6.68 -10.22 3.50
CA GLU A 23 -5.68 -9.56 4.33
C GLU A 23 -6.05 -8.10 4.59
N LYS A 24 -6.51 -7.40 3.55
CA LYS A 24 -7.01 -6.02 3.66
C LYS A 24 -8.25 -5.94 4.55
N THR A 25 -9.22 -6.85 4.41
CA THR A 25 -10.42 -6.90 5.25
C THR A 25 -10.07 -7.10 6.72
N ASN A 26 -9.28 -8.13 7.03
CA ASN A 26 -8.89 -8.44 8.41
C ASN A 26 -8.16 -7.27 9.07
N PHE A 27 -7.32 -6.57 8.29
CA PHE A 27 -6.66 -5.38 8.77
C PHE A 27 -7.64 -4.24 9.05
N LEU A 28 -8.55 -3.93 8.13
CA LEU A 28 -9.56 -2.88 8.34
C LEU A 28 -10.44 -3.17 9.56
N GLU A 29 -10.88 -4.41 9.75
CA GLU A 29 -11.67 -4.82 10.93
C GLU A 29 -10.89 -4.67 12.24
N PHE A 30 -9.59 -4.96 12.22
CA PHE A 30 -8.72 -4.74 13.37
C PHE A 30 -8.60 -3.24 13.70
N ILE A 31 -8.30 -2.40 12.71
CA ILE A 31 -8.16 -0.96 12.92
C ILE A 31 -9.48 -0.32 13.34
N ASP A 32 -10.60 -0.74 12.75
CA ASP A 32 -11.94 -0.29 13.13
C ASP A 32 -12.23 -0.55 14.62
N LYS A 33 -11.91 -1.76 15.10
CA LYS A 33 -12.05 -2.13 16.52
C LYS A 33 -11.13 -1.30 17.43
N GLU A 34 -9.87 -1.09 17.04
CA GLU A 34 -8.93 -0.30 17.82
C GLU A 34 -9.35 1.18 17.90
N LEU A 35 -9.81 1.77 16.80
CA LEU A 35 -10.30 3.15 16.78
C LEU A 35 -11.59 3.31 17.62
N LYS A 36 -12.53 2.38 17.51
CA LYS A 36 -13.74 2.36 18.35
C LYS A 36 -13.41 2.19 19.83
N PHE A 37 -12.43 1.33 20.17
CA PHE A 37 -11.95 1.18 21.54
C PHE A 37 -11.33 2.47 22.09
N LEU A 38 -10.69 3.27 21.23
CA LEU A 38 -10.17 4.60 21.57
C LEU A 38 -11.25 5.70 21.59
N GLY A 39 -12.52 5.37 21.33
CA GLY A 39 -13.66 6.29 21.38
C GLY A 39 -13.96 7.03 20.08
N TYR A 40 -13.41 6.60 18.94
CA TYR A 40 -13.73 7.17 17.63
C TYR A 40 -14.91 6.45 16.98
N GLU A 41 -15.77 7.22 16.33
CA GLU A 41 -16.69 6.69 15.35
C GLU A 41 -15.97 6.50 14.01
N THR A 42 -16.31 5.42 13.32
CA THR A 42 -15.64 5.02 12.08
C THR A 42 -16.63 4.51 11.05
N GLU A 43 -16.32 4.74 9.78
CA GLU A 43 -17.08 4.26 8.64
C GLU A 43 -16.14 3.65 7.57
N ILE A 44 -16.64 2.64 6.86
CA ILE A 44 -15.95 2.10 5.68
C ILE A 44 -16.58 2.71 4.44
N VAL A 45 -15.84 3.59 3.76
CA VAL A 45 -16.24 4.19 2.50
C VAL A 45 -15.76 3.32 1.35
N GLN A 46 -16.69 2.84 0.53
CA GLN A 46 -16.41 1.98 -0.61
C GLN A 46 -16.62 2.72 -1.93
N GLY A 47 -15.69 2.55 -2.88
CA GLY A 47 -15.84 3.12 -4.21
C GLY A 47 -16.99 2.48 -4.99
N LYS A 48 -17.85 3.30 -5.62
CA LYS A 48 -19.04 2.85 -6.36
C LYS A 48 -18.75 1.78 -7.42
N ASN A 49 -17.62 1.90 -8.12
CA ASN A 49 -17.28 1.03 -9.26
C ASN A 49 -16.16 0.01 -8.97
N VAL A 50 -15.54 0.06 -7.79
CA VAL A 50 -14.42 -0.83 -7.44
C VAL A 50 -14.62 -1.35 -6.02
N LYS A 51 -15.37 -2.46 -5.91
CA LYS A 51 -15.71 -3.08 -4.62
C LYS A 51 -14.48 -3.41 -3.75
N GLN A 52 -13.31 -3.54 -4.36
CA GLN A 52 -12.06 -3.87 -3.67
C GLN A 52 -11.37 -2.64 -3.05
N CYS A 53 -11.73 -1.43 -3.47
CA CYS A 53 -11.24 -0.17 -2.92
C CYS A 53 -12.14 0.29 -1.78
N ARG A 54 -11.62 0.15 -0.56
CA ARG A 54 -12.32 0.51 0.68
C ARG A 54 -11.39 1.37 1.51
N ASN A 55 -11.91 2.44 2.08
CA ASN A 55 -11.19 3.29 3.02
C ASN A 55 -11.90 3.23 4.36
N LEU A 56 -11.14 3.15 5.45
CA LEU A 56 -11.66 3.34 6.79
C LEU A 56 -11.44 4.81 7.17
N CYS A 57 -12.52 5.49 7.51
CA CYS A 57 -12.55 6.90 7.85
C CYS A 57 -13.07 7.04 9.27
N THR A 58 -12.49 7.94 10.06
CA THR A 58 -13.11 8.40 11.30
C THR A 58 -14.18 9.42 10.94
N VAL A 59 -15.37 9.31 11.56
CA VAL A 59 -16.47 10.24 11.31
C VAL A 59 -16.24 11.48 12.17
N GLU A 60 -16.01 12.62 11.53
CA GLU A 60 -15.93 13.93 12.16
C GLU A 60 -16.61 14.96 11.25
N SER A 61 -17.50 15.76 11.82
CA SER A 61 -18.37 16.67 11.08
C SER A 61 -17.65 17.97 10.69
N ASN A 62 -16.70 18.43 11.52
CA ASN A 62 -16.00 19.71 11.35
C ASN A 62 -14.48 19.51 11.50
N ALA A 63 -13.89 18.66 10.66
CA ALA A 63 -12.45 18.43 10.71
C ALA A 63 -11.67 19.55 9.99
N ASP A 64 -10.87 20.31 10.73
CA ASP A 64 -9.92 21.29 10.15
C ASP A 64 -8.71 20.62 9.49
N ILE A 65 -8.33 19.42 9.96
CA ILE A 65 -7.13 18.70 9.55
C ILE A 65 -7.49 17.24 9.24
N ILE A 66 -7.08 16.77 8.06
CA ILE A 66 -7.29 15.39 7.63
C ILE A 66 -5.94 14.69 7.48
N PHE A 67 -5.76 13.57 8.19
CA PHE A 67 -4.60 12.72 8.06
C PHE A 67 -4.92 11.49 7.19
N THR A 68 -4.32 11.35 6.00
CA THR A 68 -4.55 10.19 5.08
C THR A 68 -3.32 9.27 4.90
N ALA A 69 -3.54 7.95 4.86
CA ALA A 69 -2.48 6.95 4.75
C ALA A 69 -3.03 5.74 4.01
N HIS A 70 -2.27 5.22 3.05
CA HIS A 70 -2.61 3.96 2.43
C HIS A 70 -2.23 2.82 3.38
N TYR A 71 -3.06 1.79 3.41
CA TYR A 71 -2.84 0.63 4.26
C TYR A 71 -2.45 -0.61 3.47
N ASP A 72 -2.64 -0.64 2.16
CA ASP A 72 -2.27 -1.79 1.35
C ASP A 72 -0.76 -1.87 1.15
N THR A 73 -0.28 -3.10 0.92
CA THR A 73 1.13 -3.37 0.62
C THR A 73 1.27 -3.82 -0.83
N PRO A 74 2.28 -3.31 -1.57
CA PRO A 74 2.47 -3.67 -2.97
C PRO A 74 2.88 -5.14 -3.14
N GLY A 75 2.66 -5.66 -4.34
CA GLY A 75 3.22 -6.93 -4.77
C GLY A 75 4.74 -6.89 -4.94
N THR A 76 5.32 -8.03 -5.29
CA THR A 76 6.77 -8.16 -5.49
C THR A 76 7.14 -7.49 -6.80
N MET A 77 7.99 -6.48 -6.72
CA MET A 77 8.52 -5.88 -7.93
C MET A 77 9.46 -6.87 -8.63
N PRO A 78 9.33 -7.08 -9.95
CA PRO A 78 10.29 -7.87 -10.70
C PRO A 78 11.73 -7.39 -10.43
N LYS A 79 12.65 -8.32 -10.13
CA LYS A 79 14.03 -7.97 -9.74
C LYS A 79 14.75 -7.10 -10.77
N PHE A 80 14.50 -7.35 -12.05
CA PHE A 80 15.09 -6.60 -13.14
C PHE A 80 14.61 -5.13 -13.15
N LEU A 81 13.32 -4.88 -12.84
CA LEU A 81 12.80 -3.52 -12.64
C LEU A 81 13.47 -2.84 -11.45
N GLY A 82 13.64 -3.57 -10.33
CA GLY A 82 14.33 -3.05 -9.15
C GLY A 82 15.77 -2.62 -9.44
N PHE A 83 16.47 -3.40 -10.27
CA PHE A 83 17.82 -3.06 -10.71
C PHE A 83 17.86 -1.78 -11.55
N ILE A 84 16.96 -1.64 -12.53
CA ILE A 84 16.87 -0.44 -13.37
C ILE A 84 16.60 0.80 -12.51
N PHE A 85 15.58 0.77 -11.63
CA PHE A 85 15.29 1.93 -10.78
C PHE A 85 16.42 2.27 -9.81
N LYS A 86 17.15 1.28 -9.30
CA LYS A 86 18.33 1.51 -8.45
C LYS A 86 19.47 2.21 -9.20
N LEU A 87 19.70 1.87 -10.46
CA LEU A 87 20.74 2.50 -11.29
C LEU A 87 20.44 3.97 -11.60
N PHE A 88 19.15 4.31 -11.75
CA PHE A 88 18.75 5.64 -12.19
C PHE A 88 18.36 6.57 -11.01
N GLY A 89 17.88 6.07 -9.88
CA GLY A 89 17.50 6.92 -8.74
C GLY A 89 16.19 7.70 -8.96
N HIS A 90 15.76 8.48 -7.95
CA HIS A 90 14.40 9.06 -7.89
C HIS A 90 14.12 10.13 -8.96
N THR A 91 15.06 11.05 -9.25
CA THR A 91 14.94 12.07 -10.32
C THR A 91 15.01 11.48 -11.74
N ARG A 92 15.30 10.19 -11.86
CA ARG A 92 15.42 9.49 -13.15
C ARG A 92 14.40 8.36 -13.29
N GLN A 93 13.31 8.35 -12.53
CA GLN A 93 12.20 7.41 -12.75
C GLN A 93 11.68 7.47 -14.18
N ILE A 94 11.71 8.65 -14.81
CA ILE A 94 11.37 8.84 -16.23
C ILE A 94 12.39 8.11 -17.13
N ILE A 95 13.69 8.30 -16.91
CA ILE A 95 14.75 7.65 -17.69
C ILE A 95 14.72 6.13 -17.49
N GLY A 96 14.52 5.67 -16.26
CA GLY A 96 14.34 4.25 -15.94
C GLY A 96 13.12 3.65 -16.65
N SER A 97 12.01 4.40 -16.71
CA SER A 97 10.81 4.00 -17.46
C SER A 97 11.07 3.93 -18.97
N ILE A 98 11.80 4.90 -19.54
CA ILE A 98 12.18 4.90 -20.97
C ILE A 98 13.04 3.68 -21.31
N ILE A 99 14.09 3.42 -20.50
CA ILE A 99 14.98 2.28 -20.70
C ILE A 99 14.21 0.96 -20.55
N TYR A 100 13.29 0.89 -19.60
CA TYR A 100 12.43 -0.27 -19.42
C TYR A 100 11.55 -0.53 -20.65
N ILE A 101 10.93 0.50 -21.23
CA ILE A 101 10.15 0.37 -22.47
C ILE A 101 11.05 -0.15 -23.60
N ILE A 102 12.27 0.38 -23.75
CA ILE A 102 13.22 -0.09 -24.77
C ILE A 102 13.56 -1.57 -24.57
N ILE A 103 13.85 -2.01 -23.34
CA ILE A 103 14.16 -3.42 -23.04
C ILE A 103 12.97 -4.32 -23.39
N ILE A 104 11.73 -3.91 -23.05
CA ILE A 104 10.53 -4.65 -23.42
C ILE A 104 10.40 -4.79 -24.93
N LEU A 105 10.57 -3.69 -25.68
CA LEU A 105 10.47 -3.70 -27.13
C LEU A 105 11.52 -4.60 -27.79
N LEU A 106 12.75 -4.59 -27.27
CA LEU A 106 13.82 -5.50 -27.72
C LEU A 106 13.49 -6.96 -27.41
N LEU A 107 12.97 -7.25 -26.21
CA LEU A 107 12.56 -8.59 -25.80
C LEU A 107 11.44 -9.12 -26.70
N ILE A 108 10.41 -8.31 -26.97
CA ILE A 108 9.30 -8.67 -27.88
C ILE A 108 9.85 -8.97 -29.27
N ARG A 109 10.72 -8.11 -29.81
CA ARG A 109 11.33 -8.31 -31.13
C ARG A 109 12.13 -9.61 -31.19
N PHE A 110 12.91 -9.91 -30.15
CA PHE A 110 13.69 -11.15 -30.08
C PHE A 110 12.79 -12.39 -30.03
N ILE A 111 11.78 -12.40 -29.15
CA ILE A 111 10.85 -13.53 -29.01
C ILE A 111 10.04 -13.74 -30.29
N ARG A 112 9.66 -12.66 -30.98
CA ARG A 112 8.91 -12.73 -32.24
C ARG A 112 9.66 -13.44 -33.37
N ASN A 113 10.99 -13.49 -33.30
CA ASN A 113 11.77 -14.24 -34.29
C ASN A 113 11.59 -15.76 -34.13
N ILE A 114 11.05 -16.22 -32.99
CA ILE A 114 10.90 -17.63 -32.63
C ILE A 114 9.40 -18.00 -32.51
N LEU A 115 8.57 -17.08 -32.01
CA LEU A 115 7.16 -17.30 -31.70
C LEU A 115 6.25 -16.33 -32.44
N ASN A 116 4.97 -16.68 -32.54
CA ASN A 116 3.94 -15.78 -33.06
C ASN A 116 3.89 -14.47 -32.23
N VAL A 117 3.59 -13.36 -32.91
CA VAL A 117 3.39 -12.03 -32.35
C VAL A 117 2.49 -12.06 -31.11
N SER A 118 1.32 -12.70 -31.19
CA SER A 118 0.36 -12.74 -30.06
C SER A 118 0.92 -13.46 -28.84
N ILE A 119 1.65 -14.56 -29.05
CA ILE A 119 2.29 -15.33 -27.98
C ILE A 119 3.42 -14.51 -27.34
N SER A 120 4.18 -13.79 -28.16
CA SER A 120 5.27 -12.92 -27.70
C SER A 120 4.76 -11.84 -26.73
N TYR A 121 3.65 -11.17 -27.08
CA TYR A 121 3.03 -10.18 -26.19
C TYR A 121 2.49 -10.79 -24.89
N MET A 122 1.88 -11.97 -24.95
CA MET A 122 1.39 -12.67 -23.75
C MET A 122 2.52 -13.03 -22.80
N ILE A 123 3.66 -13.52 -23.31
CA ILE A 123 4.84 -13.86 -22.49
C ILE A 123 5.36 -12.61 -21.76
N VAL A 124 5.50 -11.49 -22.48
CA VAL A 124 5.96 -10.23 -21.88
C VAL A 124 4.98 -9.73 -20.82
N LEU A 125 3.68 -9.78 -21.09
CA LEU A 125 2.65 -9.41 -20.13
C LEU A 125 2.76 -10.25 -18.84
N ILE A 126 2.92 -11.57 -18.98
CA ILE A 126 3.09 -12.49 -17.85
C ILE A 126 4.35 -12.12 -17.05
N LEU A 127 5.49 -11.89 -17.71
CA LEU A 127 6.75 -11.55 -17.03
C LEU A 127 6.66 -10.25 -16.20
N ILE A 128 5.81 -9.32 -16.60
CA ILE A 128 5.61 -8.03 -15.92
C ILE A 128 4.56 -8.16 -14.81
N VAL A 129 3.39 -8.72 -15.13
CA VAL A 129 2.22 -8.74 -14.24
C VAL A 129 2.35 -9.84 -13.19
N PHE A 130 2.85 -11.03 -13.56
CA PHE A 130 2.87 -12.18 -12.66
C PHE A 130 3.65 -11.92 -11.36
N PRO A 131 4.86 -11.31 -11.37
CA PRO A 131 5.55 -11.01 -10.12
C PRO A 131 4.78 -10.03 -9.21
N MET A 132 3.99 -9.13 -9.79
CA MET A 132 3.16 -8.18 -9.03
C MET A 132 2.00 -8.86 -8.29
N LEU A 133 1.63 -10.08 -8.67
CA LEU A 133 0.64 -10.91 -7.95
C LEU A 133 1.26 -11.64 -6.75
N ILE A 134 2.60 -11.69 -6.66
CA ILE A 134 3.31 -12.37 -5.58
C ILE A 134 3.49 -11.39 -4.42
N LYS A 135 3.07 -11.78 -3.21
CA LYS A 135 3.16 -10.95 -2.00
C LYS A 135 4.61 -10.53 -1.70
N ASN A 136 4.83 -9.24 -1.49
CA ASN A 136 6.13 -8.72 -1.07
C ASN A 136 6.31 -8.79 0.46
N LYS A 137 6.84 -9.92 0.95
CA LYS A 137 7.09 -10.13 2.39
C LYS A 137 8.13 -9.19 3.00
N LYS A 138 8.90 -8.45 2.18
CA LYS A 138 9.99 -7.58 2.64
C LYS A 138 9.56 -6.12 2.80
N ASN A 139 8.35 -5.75 2.37
CA ASN A 139 7.89 -4.36 2.38
C ASN A 139 6.86 -4.07 3.49
N TYR A 140 7.11 -4.58 4.70
CA TYR A 140 6.21 -4.37 5.84
C TYR A 140 6.21 -2.93 6.36
N ASN A 141 7.27 -2.15 6.09
CA ASN A 141 7.38 -0.76 6.54
C ASN A 141 6.54 0.21 5.72
N ASP A 142 6.13 -0.17 4.51
CA ASP A 142 5.38 0.66 3.59
C ASP A 142 3.89 0.26 3.60
N ASN A 143 3.00 0.95 4.32
CA ASN A 143 3.17 2.10 5.20
C ASN A 143 2.69 1.81 6.64
N SER A 144 3.23 0.76 7.27
CA SER A 144 2.83 0.39 8.64
C SER A 144 3.14 1.49 9.65
N SER A 145 4.25 2.21 9.48
CA SER A 145 4.61 3.34 10.36
C SER A 145 3.59 4.47 10.26
N GLY A 146 3.18 4.88 9.06
CA GLY A 146 2.19 5.95 8.87
C GLY A 146 0.81 5.62 9.46
N ILE A 147 0.42 4.34 9.47
CA ILE A 147 -0.81 3.90 10.14
C ILE A 147 -0.66 3.97 11.65
N ILE A 148 0.43 3.42 12.20
CA ILE A 148 0.72 3.43 13.64
C ILE A 148 0.76 4.87 14.16
N THR A 149 1.50 5.76 13.48
CA THR A 149 1.63 7.17 13.85
C THR A 149 0.26 7.85 14.00
N LYS A 150 -0.72 7.53 13.17
CA LYS A 150 -2.05 8.15 13.25
C LYS A 150 -2.91 7.67 14.38
N ILE A 151 -2.94 6.36 14.60
CA ILE A 151 -3.65 5.76 15.73
C ILE A 151 -3.16 6.40 17.03
N LEU A 152 -1.86 6.69 17.11
CA LEU A 152 -1.24 7.28 18.28
C LEU A 152 -1.43 8.80 18.38
N ILE A 153 -1.29 9.55 17.29
CA ILE A 153 -1.39 11.02 17.32
C ILE A 153 -2.82 11.48 17.58
N ASN A 154 -3.82 10.75 17.07
CA ASN A 154 -5.22 11.19 17.14
C ASN A 154 -5.70 11.43 18.59
N PRO A 155 -5.48 10.52 19.57
CA PRO A 155 -5.82 10.76 20.98
C PRO A 155 -5.12 11.97 21.61
N TYR A 156 -3.84 12.21 21.29
CA TYR A 156 -3.08 13.33 21.87
C TYR A 156 -3.57 14.68 21.33
N ILE A 157 -3.85 14.76 20.02
CA ILE A 157 -4.38 15.99 19.41
C ILE A 157 -5.79 16.27 19.90
N SER A 158 -6.67 15.27 19.96
CA SER A 158 -8.04 15.45 20.47
C SER A 158 -8.05 15.99 21.91
N THR A 159 -7.13 15.52 22.76
CA THR A 159 -7.01 15.98 24.15
C THR A 159 -6.48 17.42 24.22
N LEU A 160 -5.47 17.78 23.42
CA LEU A 160 -4.92 19.14 23.37
C LEU A 160 -5.94 20.17 22.87
N TYR A 161 -6.74 19.84 21.85
CA TYR A 161 -7.79 20.73 21.35
C TYR A 161 -8.93 20.91 22.36
N LYS A 162 -9.31 19.86 23.09
CA LYS A 162 -10.31 19.99 24.17
C LYS A 162 -9.82 20.87 25.31
N LEU A 163 -8.53 20.81 25.65
CA LEU A 163 -7.95 21.63 26.72
C LEU A 163 -7.73 23.09 26.33
N ASN A 164 -7.48 23.40 25.06
CA ASN A 164 -7.29 24.77 24.58
C ASN A 164 -8.59 25.51 24.24
N ASN A 165 -9.72 24.80 24.15
CA ASN A 165 -11.05 25.35 23.87
C ASN A 165 -12.00 25.32 25.09
N LEU A 166 -11.47 25.06 26.29
CA LEU A 166 -12.12 25.23 27.60
C LEU A 166 -11.54 26.45 28.30
#